data_AF-A0A969JY64-F1
#
_entry.id   AF-A0A969JY64-F1
#
_cell.length_a   1.000
_cell.length_b   1.000
_cell.length_c   1.000
_cell.angle_alpha   90.00
_cell.angle_beta   90.00
_cell.angle_gamma   90.00
#
_symmetry.space_group_name_H-M   'P 1'
#
loop_
_entity.id
_entity.type
_entity.pdbx_description
1 polymer ?
#
loop_
_entity_poly.entity_id
_entity_poly.type
_entity_poly.pdbx_seq_one_letter_code
_entity_poly.pdbx_strand_id
1 'polypeptide(L)'
;MTRTDIFQGQTLTRDKLAGDITEIVTSEYGPSSLIPPGFVAQAVPLSTFRLDPGGAIASVGYGVSEGDYVDILLLFDMRQIDEEFQTLLPNDLALFVTVEVEDTNEKRFLEIDPYGNFEELPTGDTVHIRPREFQRPYIVGVVIQNAKVIQVGKYELPVSAASQIATPTPTALPEGAPTPTPGAPSSFPTSTPTPPEVLVVALQPQQQLLLRYALEVGADVDFALRGINDGQLYPVENVDLNFLLQRFNIEIPPDFGYTLDTNYYIITPTPTGEALPSGGGETGADS
;
A
#
# COMPACT_ATOMS: atom_id res chain seq x y z
N MET A 1 -0.04 -40.03 0.63
CA MET A 1 0.02 -40.90 1.84
C MET A 1 -1.25 -41.73 2.02
N THR A 2 -1.11 -42.99 2.41
CA THR A 2 -2.24 -43.87 2.78
C THR A 2 -2.68 -43.55 4.21
N ARG A 3 -3.98 -43.35 4.43
CA ARG A 3 -4.59 -43.24 5.77
C ARG A 3 -4.25 -44.50 6.56
N THR A 4 -3.53 -44.35 7.66
CA THR A 4 -3.20 -45.46 8.56
C THR A 4 -4.26 -45.53 9.64
N ASP A 5 -5.02 -46.62 9.67
CA ASP A 5 -6.04 -46.84 10.70
C ASP A 5 -5.36 -47.11 12.05
N ILE A 6 -5.83 -46.41 13.09
CA ILE A 6 -5.43 -46.63 14.48
C ILE A 6 -6.47 -47.52 15.16
N PHE A 7 -6.01 -48.57 15.83
CA PHE A 7 -6.88 -49.48 16.57
C PHE A 7 -7.06 -49.02 18.01
N GLN A 8 -8.23 -49.25 18.60
CA GLN A 8 -8.47 -48.92 20.00
C GLN A 8 -7.51 -49.70 20.91
N GLY A 9 -6.86 -48.98 21.84
CA GLY A 9 -5.85 -49.53 22.76
C GLY A 9 -4.40 -49.41 22.27
N GLN A 10 -4.15 -48.85 21.08
CA GLN A 10 -2.80 -48.56 20.62
C GLN A 10 -2.21 -47.32 21.31
N THR A 11 -1.03 -47.46 21.93
CA THR A 11 -0.28 -46.31 22.46
C THR A 11 0.21 -45.44 21.31
N LEU A 12 -0.23 -44.18 21.28
CA LEU A 12 0.22 -43.16 20.36
C LEU A 12 1.59 -42.64 20.83
N THR A 13 2.64 -42.96 20.09
CA THR A 13 3.97 -42.34 20.25
C THR A 13 4.01 -41.05 19.45
N ARG A 14 4.82 -40.05 19.86
CA ARG A 14 4.93 -38.76 19.14
C ARG A 14 5.31 -38.94 17.66
N ASP A 15 6.07 -39.98 17.35
CA ASP A 15 6.48 -40.32 15.98
C ASP A 15 5.34 -40.91 15.11
N LYS A 16 4.20 -41.30 15.73
CA LYS A 16 2.99 -41.79 15.06
C LYS A 16 1.93 -40.70 14.87
N LEU A 17 2.08 -39.56 15.52
CA LEU A 17 1.35 -38.37 15.15
C LEU A 17 2.05 -37.83 13.91
N ALA A 18 1.31 -37.54 12.85
CA ALA A 18 1.86 -36.68 11.80
C ALA A 18 2.39 -35.42 12.50
N GLY A 19 3.57 -34.94 12.10
CA GLY A 19 4.00 -33.58 12.43
C GLY A 19 2.96 -32.56 11.94
N ASP A 20 3.27 -31.27 11.99
CA ASP A 20 2.33 -30.28 11.49
C ASP A 20 1.90 -30.65 10.05
N ILE A 21 0.61 -30.97 9.89
CA ILE A 21 0.11 -31.60 8.66
C ILE A 21 0.27 -30.63 7.50
N THR A 22 0.18 -29.33 7.77
CA THR A 22 0.48 -28.24 6.85
C THR A 22 1.91 -28.29 6.34
N GLU A 23 2.92 -28.53 7.19
CA GLU A 23 4.32 -28.60 6.79
C GLU A 23 4.59 -29.80 5.87
N ILE A 24 4.02 -30.96 6.21
CA ILE A 24 4.14 -32.19 5.42
C ILE A 24 3.45 -32.04 4.05
N VAL A 25 2.22 -31.52 4.02
CA VAL A 25 1.43 -31.38 2.78
C VAL A 25 1.99 -30.26 1.90
N THR A 26 2.50 -29.17 2.46
CA THR A 26 3.16 -28.08 1.71
C THR A 26 4.45 -28.56 1.05
N SER A 27 5.19 -29.49 1.68
CA SER A 27 6.39 -30.07 1.07
C SER A 27 6.11 -30.94 -0.18
N GLU A 28 4.94 -31.57 -0.26
CA GLU A 28 4.56 -32.49 -1.35
C GLU A 28 3.75 -31.79 -2.47
N TYR A 29 2.89 -30.83 -2.10
CA TYR A 29 1.93 -30.18 -3.01
C TYR A 29 2.14 -28.65 -3.14
N GLY A 30 3.10 -28.07 -2.41
CA GLY A 30 3.36 -26.63 -2.39
C GLY A 30 2.23 -25.82 -1.74
N PRO A 31 2.21 -24.48 -1.97
CA PRO A 31 1.25 -23.56 -1.35
C PRO A 31 -0.20 -23.82 -1.81
N SER A 32 -0.35 -24.55 -2.92
CA SER A 32 -1.67 -24.95 -3.43
C SER A 32 -2.48 -25.80 -2.45
N SER A 33 -1.79 -26.53 -1.55
CA SER A 33 -2.43 -27.37 -0.55
C SER A 33 -3.15 -26.61 0.56
N LEU A 34 -2.76 -25.36 0.80
CA LEU A 34 -3.35 -24.50 1.83
C LEU A 34 -4.60 -23.78 1.32
N ILE A 35 -4.84 -23.79 0.01
CA ILE A 35 -5.98 -23.15 -0.66
C ILE A 35 -7.25 -23.98 -0.43
N PRO A 36 -8.30 -23.44 0.22
CA PRO A 36 -9.55 -24.16 0.39
C PRO A 36 -10.23 -24.50 -0.94
N PRO A 37 -11.01 -25.59 -1.02
CA PRO A 37 -11.78 -25.91 -2.22
C PRO A 37 -12.70 -24.75 -2.63
N GLY A 38 -12.66 -24.38 -3.92
CA GLY A 38 -13.45 -23.26 -4.46
C GLY A 38 -12.82 -21.88 -4.27
N PHE A 39 -11.62 -21.79 -3.68
CA PHE A 39 -10.85 -20.55 -3.58
C PHE A 39 -9.71 -20.54 -4.61
N VAL A 40 -9.23 -19.33 -4.91
CA VAL A 40 -8.06 -19.08 -5.77
C VAL A 40 -7.16 -18.09 -5.04
N ALA A 41 -5.84 -18.31 -5.11
CA ALA A 41 -4.86 -17.45 -4.47
C ALA A 41 -4.13 -16.55 -5.48
N GLN A 42 -3.76 -15.34 -5.05
CA GLN A 42 -2.90 -14.41 -5.79
C GLN A 42 -1.97 -13.69 -4.83
N ALA A 43 -0.82 -13.31 -5.35
CA ALA A 43 0.12 -12.46 -4.64
C ALA A 43 -0.36 -11.00 -4.67
N VAL A 44 -0.29 -10.34 -3.52
CA VAL A 44 -0.63 -8.94 -3.32
C VAL A 44 0.56 -8.26 -2.63
N PRO A 45 0.99 -7.08 -3.09
CA PRO A 45 2.04 -6.34 -2.39
C PRO A 45 1.57 -5.90 -0.99
N LEU A 46 2.47 -6.00 -0.01
CA LEU A 46 2.29 -5.47 1.36
C LEU A 46 2.81 -4.02 1.49
N SER A 47 3.33 -3.44 0.41
CA SER A 47 3.64 -2.01 0.35
C SER A 47 2.41 -1.26 -0.14
N THR A 48 1.81 -0.45 0.74
CA THR A 48 0.79 0.53 0.35
C THR A 48 1.36 1.45 -0.70
N PHE A 49 0.73 1.48 -1.89
CA PHE A 49 1.03 2.43 -2.95
C PHE A 49 0.46 3.81 -2.58
N ARG A 50 0.99 4.44 -1.53
CA ARG A 50 0.79 5.86 -1.26
C ARG A 50 1.93 6.42 -0.40
N LEU A 51 2.92 6.99 -1.10
CA LEU A 51 3.82 8.07 -0.61
C LEU A 51 4.59 7.87 0.71
N ASP A 52 4.95 6.65 1.11
CA ASP A 52 5.95 6.46 2.17
C ASP A 52 7.09 5.52 1.73
N PRO A 53 8.29 6.06 1.43
CA PRO A 53 9.48 5.24 1.21
C PRO A 53 10.03 4.57 2.49
N GLY A 54 9.37 4.73 3.66
CA GLY A 54 9.84 4.29 4.97
C GLY A 54 8.84 3.55 5.87
N GLY A 55 7.61 3.23 5.45
CA GLY A 55 6.60 2.77 6.40
C GLY A 55 5.52 1.86 5.81
N ALA A 56 5.86 0.63 5.45
CA ALA A 56 4.88 -0.42 5.22
C ALA A 56 4.18 -0.77 6.56
N ILE A 57 2.99 -0.21 6.76
CA ILE A 57 2.03 -0.61 7.81
C ILE A 57 0.90 -1.49 7.25
N ALA A 58 0.93 -1.82 5.95
CA ALA A 58 -0.16 -2.49 5.22
C ALA A 58 -0.36 -3.98 5.58
N SER A 59 -0.06 -4.39 6.81
CA SER A 59 -0.22 -5.78 7.26
C SER A 59 -0.40 -5.85 8.77
N VAL A 60 -1.20 -4.96 9.35
CA VAL A 60 -1.40 -4.91 10.82
C VAL A 60 -0.05 -4.94 11.55
N GLY A 61 0.90 -4.11 11.09
CA GLY A 61 2.27 -4.07 11.61
C GLY A 61 3.08 -5.36 11.43
N TYR A 62 2.86 -6.10 10.34
CA TYR A 62 3.45 -7.41 10.04
C TYR A 62 3.01 -8.54 10.97
N GLY A 63 1.87 -8.36 11.66
CA GLY A 63 1.32 -9.36 12.57
C GLY A 63 0.58 -10.50 11.87
N VAL A 64 0.40 -10.43 10.55
CA VAL A 64 -0.28 -11.45 9.76
C VAL A 64 0.62 -12.68 9.59
N SER A 65 0.07 -13.87 9.86
CA SER A 65 0.73 -15.16 9.72
C SER A 65 0.02 -16.07 8.71
N GLU A 66 0.68 -17.12 8.27
CA GLU A 66 0.09 -18.12 7.39
C GLU A 66 -1.11 -18.80 8.07
N GLY A 67 -2.22 -18.94 7.35
CA GLY A 67 -3.46 -19.51 7.87
C GLY A 67 -4.41 -18.50 8.52
N ASP A 68 -3.98 -17.27 8.76
CA ASP A 68 -4.85 -16.22 9.29
C ASP A 68 -5.94 -15.82 8.29
N TYR A 69 -7.01 -15.23 8.83
CA TYR A 69 -8.05 -14.61 8.02
C TYR A 69 -7.94 -13.09 8.13
N VAL A 70 -8.05 -12.41 6.99
CA VAL A 70 -7.97 -10.96 6.88
C VAL A 70 -9.17 -10.41 6.09
N ASP A 71 -9.56 -9.19 6.41
CA ASP A 71 -10.39 -8.36 5.55
C ASP A 71 -9.49 -7.44 4.73
N ILE A 72 -9.82 -7.27 3.46
CA ILE A 72 -9.09 -6.41 2.55
C ILE A 72 -9.94 -5.16 2.33
N LEU A 73 -9.37 -4.01 2.70
CA LEU A 73 -9.98 -2.70 2.53
C LEU A 73 -9.44 -2.11 1.24
N LEU A 74 -10.34 -1.74 0.33
CA LEU A 74 -10.02 -1.17 -0.97
C LEU A 74 -10.58 0.24 -1.05
N LEU A 75 -9.76 1.21 -1.46
CA LEU A 75 -10.20 2.58 -1.74
C LEU A 75 -9.94 2.91 -3.21
N PHE A 76 -11.01 3.26 -3.93
CA PHE A 76 -10.95 3.67 -5.33
C PHE A 76 -11.06 5.18 -5.46
N ASP A 77 -10.15 5.78 -6.22
CA ASP A 77 -10.20 7.19 -6.61
C ASP A 77 -10.94 7.34 -7.95
N MET A 78 -12.23 7.65 -7.90
CA MET A 78 -13.06 7.85 -9.10
C MET A 78 -13.01 9.31 -9.53
N ARG A 79 -12.81 9.57 -10.82
CA ARG A 79 -12.89 10.93 -11.40
C ARG A 79 -13.96 10.94 -12.48
N GLN A 80 -14.58 12.08 -12.72
CA GLN A 80 -15.49 12.20 -13.85
C GLN A 80 -14.65 12.30 -15.11
N ILE A 81 -15.12 11.59 -16.12
CA ILE A 81 -14.57 11.64 -17.45
C ILE A 81 -15.65 12.09 -18.41
N ASP A 82 -15.23 12.66 -19.52
CA ASP A 82 -16.07 12.82 -20.68
C ASP A 82 -16.42 11.45 -21.27
N GLU A 83 -17.70 11.17 -21.51
CA GLU A 83 -18.16 9.86 -21.97
C GLU A 83 -17.70 9.53 -23.39
N GLU A 84 -17.56 10.54 -24.26
CA GLU A 84 -17.19 10.36 -25.67
C GLU A 84 -15.67 10.26 -25.84
N PHE A 85 -14.92 11.15 -25.17
CA PHE A 85 -13.47 11.19 -25.28
C PHE A 85 -12.74 10.28 -24.28
N GLN A 86 -13.42 9.82 -23.22
CA GLN A 86 -12.83 9.07 -22.10
C GLN A 86 -11.66 9.83 -21.44
N THR A 87 -11.72 11.16 -21.43
CA THR A 87 -10.72 12.07 -20.85
C THR A 87 -11.23 12.67 -19.55
N LEU A 88 -10.33 13.10 -18.66
CA LEU A 88 -10.71 13.78 -17.43
C LEU A 88 -11.39 15.11 -17.74
N LEU A 89 -12.48 15.40 -17.02
CA LEU A 89 -13.08 16.73 -17.04
C LEU A 89 -12.26 17.71 -16.19
N PRO A 90 -12.31 19.03 -16.47
CA PRO A 90 -13.03 19.68 -17.59
C PRO A 90 -12.34 19.50 -18.96
N ASN A 91 -13.12 19.61 -20.04
CA ASN A 91 -12.61 19.59 -21.42
C ASN A 91 -12.06 20.96 -21.83
N ASP A 92 -11.38 21.01 -22.97
CA ASP A 92 -10.95 22.25 -23.62
C ASP A 92 -11.92 22.64 -24.74
N LEU A 93 -12.06 23.94 -24.99
CA LEU A 93 -12.88 24.47 -26.07
C LEU A 93 -12.02 25.20 -27.10
N ALA A 94 -12.08 24.74 -28.35
CA ALA A 94 -11.48 25.42 -29.48
C ALA A 94 -12.56 26.12 -30.35
N LEU A 95 -12.46 27.44 -30.48
CA LEU A 95 -13.35 28.26 -31.28
C LEU A 95 -12.62 28.83 -32.51
N PHE A 96 -13.25 28.68 -33.67
CA PHE A 96 -12.81 29.33 -34.91
C PHE A 96 -13.70 30.56 -35.17
N VAL A 97 -13.17 31.75 -34.93
CA VAL A 97 -13.88 33.01 -35.20
C VAL A 97 -13.48 33.50 -36.57
N THR A 98 -14.45 33.77 -37.45
CA THR A 98 -14.17 34.47 -38.70
C THR A 98 -14.26 35.96 -38.43
N VAL A 99 -13.17 36.68 -38.66
CA VAL A 99 -13.10 38.14 -38.54
C VAL A 99 -13.01 38.71 -39.95
N GLU A 100 -13.92 39.61 -40.27
CA GLU A 100 -13.93 40.33 -41.53
C GLU A 100 -12.97 41.52 -41.43
N VAL A 101 -11.93 41.54 -42.26
CA VAL A 101 -10.94 42.62 -42.33
C VAL A 101 -10.76 42.99 -43.79
N GLU A 102 -11.12 44.23 -44.14
CA GLU A 102 -10.90 44.84 -45.47
C GLU A 102 -11.16 43.86 -46.64
N ASP A 103 -12.42 43.44 -46.81
CA ASP A 103 -12.89 42.53 -47.87
C ASP A 103 -12.28 41.12 -47.89
N THR A 104 -11.56 40.73 -46.83
CA THR A 104 -10.99 39.40 -46.66
C THR A 104 -11.50 38.75 -45.36
N ASN A 105 -11.93 37.49 -45.44
CA ASN A 105 -12.34 36.71 -44.27
C ASN A 105 -11.13 36.00 -43.66
N GLU A 106 -10.65 36.48 -42.52
CA GLU A 106 -9.58 35.82 -41.78
C GLU A 106 -10.16 34.93 -40.68
N LYS A 107 -9.69 33.67 -40.61
CA LYS A 107 -10.05 32.78 -39.49
C LYS A 107 -9.06 33.00 -38.35
N ARG A 108 -9.58 33.31 -37.17
CA ARG A 108 -8.85 33.37 -35.90
C ARG A 108 -9.16 32.13 -35.08
N PHE A 109 -8.14 31.63 -34.39
CA PHE A 109 -8.23 30.52 -33.48
C PHE A 109 -8.22 31.06 -32.05
N LEU A 110 -9.19 30.63 -31.24
CA LEU A 110 -9.25 30.92 -29.82
C LEU A 110 -9.44 29.60 -29.08
N GLU A 111 -8.54 29.31 -28.15
CA GLU A 111 -8.57 28.13 -27.30
C GLU A 111 -8.84 28.55 -25.86
N ILE A 112 -9.74 27.82 -25.20
CA ILE A 112 -10.12 28.03 -23.81
C ILE A 112 -9.82 26.73 -23.07
N ASP A 113 -8.79 26.77 -22.22
CA ASP A 113 -8.30 25.66 -21.39
C ASP A 113 -8.16 26.11 -19.91
N PRO A 114 -8.90 25.48 -18.96
CA PRO A 114 -10.00 24.56 -19.21
C PRO A 114 -11.29 25.30 -19.61
N TYR A 115 -12.18 24.63 -20.33
CA TYR A 115 -13.55 25.11 -20.51
C TYR A 115 -14.26 25.20 -19.17
N GLY A 116 -15.02 26.28 -18.99
CA GLY A 116 -15.63 26.68 -17.74
C GLY A 116 -16.96 27.37 -18.00
N ASN A 117 -17.56 27.94 -16.97
CA ASN A 117 -18.86 28.57 -17.09
C ASN A 117 -18.73 30.03 -17.51
N PHE A 118 -19.65 30.52 -18.35
CA PHE A 118 -19.80 31.94 -18.61
C PHE A 118 -20.88 32.51 -17.70
N GLU A 119 -20.55 33.54 -16.94
CA GLU A 119 -21.46 34.22 -16.02
C GLU A 119 -21.50 35.71 -16.32
N GLU A 120 -22.68 36.33 -16.19
CA GLU A 120 -22.85 37.78 -16.31
C GLU A 120 -22.69 38.40 -14.92
N LEU A 121 -21.71 39.28 -14.77
CA LEU A 121 -21.52 40.03 -13.53
C LEU A 121 -22.66 41.03 -13.32
N PRO A 122 -22.91 41.49 -12.08
CA PRO A 122 -23.84 42.58 -11.81
C PRO A 122 -23.54 43.89 -12.57
N THR A 123 -22.33 44.03 -13.12
CA THR A 123 -21.91 45.14 -13.97
C THR A 123 -22.40 45.03 -15.42
N GLY A 124 -22.95 43.88 -15.83
CA GLY A 124 -23.36 43.57 -17.21
C GLY A 124 -22.25 42.95 -18.07
N ASP A 125 -21.05 42.76 -17.52
CA ASP A 125 -19.94 42.14 -18.24
C ASP A 125 -20.03 40.61 -18.17
N THR A 126 -19.87 39.92 -19.31
CA THR A 126 -19.74 38.46 -19.34
C THR A 126 -18.30 38.06 -19.03
N VAL A 127 -18.11 37.24 -18.00
CA VAL A 127 -16.80 36.70 -17.62
C VAL A 127 -16.78 35.18 -17.75
N HIS A 128 -15.61 34.65 -18.08
CA HIS A 128 -15.35 33.22 -18.09
C HIS A 128 -14.79 32.80 -16.73
N ILE A 129 -15.50 31.91 -16.05
CA ILE A 129 -15.13 31.35 -14.76
C ILE A 129 -14.60 29.94 -14.99
N ARG A 130 -13.33 29.74 -14.64
CA ARG A 130 -12.64 28.45 -14.77
C ARG A 130 -12.35 27.83 -13.40
N PRO A 131 -12.29 26.49 -13.29
CA PRO A 131 -11.85 25.83 -12.07
C PRO A 131 -10.48 26.32 -11.59
N ARG A 132 -10.34 26.50 -10.28
CA ARG A 132 -9.07 26.90 -9.66
C ARG A 132 -8.16 25.70 -9.37
N GLU A 133 -8.76 24.53 -9.19
CA GLU A 133 -8.09 23.26 -8.93
C GLU A 133 -8.59 22.19 -9.90
N PHE A 134 -7.80 21.13 -10.08
CA PHE A 134 -8.27 19.95 -10.78
C PHE A 134 -9.42 19.29 -10.03
N GLN A 135 -10.25 18.55 -10.76
CA GLN A 135 -11.33 17.79 -10.16
C GLN A 135 -10.79 16.87 -9.05
N ARG A 136 -11.36 17.02 -7.84
CA ARG A 136 -11.09 16.10 -6.73
C ARG A 136 -11.71 14.74 -7.04
N PRO A 137 -11.01 13.64 -6.77
CA PRO A 137 -11.59 12.31 -6.92
C PRO A 137 -12.70 12.10 -5.89
N TYR A 138 -13.71 11.34 -6.28
CA TYR A 138 -14.66 10.70 -5.39
C TYR A 138 -14.03 9.41 -4.86
N ILE A 139 -13.86 9.33 -3.54
CA ILE A 139 -13.30 8.13 -2.91
C ILE A 139 -14.44 7.15 -2.64
N VAL A 140 -14.30 5.92 -3.11
CA VAL A 140 -15.26 4.84 -2.84
C VAL A 140 -14.55 3.69 -2.15
N GLY A 141 -15.04 3.32 -0.97
CA GLY A 141 -14.52 2.19 -0.19
C GLY A 141 -15.26 0.88 -0.51
N VAL A 142 -14.52 -0.22 -0.61
CA VAL A 142 -15.06 -1.57 -0.73
C VAL A 142 -14.30 -2.49 0.22
N VAL A 143 -15.00 -3.37 0.93
CA VAL A 143 -14.37 -4.36 1.82
C VAL A 143 -14.59 -5.77 1.27
N ILE A 144 -13.51 -6.48 1.02
CA ILE A 144 -13.53 -7.92 0.75
C ILE A 144 -13.32 -8.64 2.06
N GLN A 145 -14.32 -9.44 2.44
CA GLN A 145 -14.32 -10.10 3.73
C GLN A 145 -13.86 -11.55 3.66
N ASN A 146 -13.24 -12.01 4.76
CA ASN A 146 -12.90 -13.40 5.01
C ASN A 146 -11.89 -13.99 3.99
N ALA A 147 -10.82 -13.26 3.73
CA ALA A 147 -9.72 -13.69 2.89
C ALA A 147 -8.76 -14.56 3.71
N LYS A 148 -8.36 -15.72 3.17
CA LYS A 148 -7.41 -16.61 3.86
C LYS A 148 -5.98 -16.30 3.42
N VAL A 149 -5.09 -16.08 4.38
CA VAL A 149 -3.67 -15.92 4.12
C VAL A 149 -3.06 -17.29 3.90
N ILE A 150 -2.49 -17.47 2.71
CA ILE A 150 -1.78 -18.70 2.34
C ILE A 150 -0.33 -18.62 2.74
N GLN A 151 0.27 -17.44 2.54
CA GLN A 151 1.70 -17.28 2.73
C GLN A 151 2.05 -15.82 2.96
N VAL A 152 3.07 -15.58 3.78
CA VAL A 152 3.61 -14.25 4.07
C VAL A 152 5.05 -14.18 3.57
N GLY A 153 5.37 -13.14 2.80
CA GLY A 153 6.69 -12.92 2.22
C GLY A 153 6.93 -13.70 0.93
N LYS A 154 8.20 -13.76 0.54
CA LYS A 154 8.64 -14.46 -0.67
C LYS A 154 8.54 -15.98 -0.45
N TYR A 155 7.97 -16.70 -1.42
CA TYR A 155 7.96 -18.16 -1.38
C TYR A 155 9.36 -18.73 -1.51
N GLU A 156 9.79 -19.45 -0.48
CA GLU A 156 10.98 -20.26 -0.48
C GLU A 156 10.58 -21.73 -0.63
N LEU A 157 11.24 -22.45 -1.54
CA LEU A 157 10.99 -23.88 -1.68
C LEU A 157 11.42 -24.57 -0.37
N PRO A 158 10.57 -25.42 0.24
CA PRO A 158 10.97 -26.18 1.40
C PRO A 158 12.19 -27.01 1.01
N VAL A 159 13.33 -26.73 1.66
CA VAL A 159 14.52 -27.55 1.50
C VAL A 159 14.16 -28.96 1.96
N SER A 160 14.25 -29.93 1.05
CA SER A 160 14.06 -31.33 1.42
C SER A 160 15.00 -31.66 2.58
N ALA A 161 14.52 -32.36 3.61
CA ALA A 161 15.35 -32.86 4.69
C ALA A 161 16.55 -33.71 4.18
N ALA A 162 16.50 -34.18 2.92
CA ALA A 162 17.61 -34.86 2.24
C ALA A 162 18.78 -33.95 1.82
N SER A 163 18.62 -32.62 1.84
CA SER A 163 19.68 -31.64 1.55
C SER A 163 20.32 -31.05 2.80
N GLN A 164 19.89 -31.46 3.99
CA GLN A 164 20.68 -31.25 5.20
C GLN A 164 21.85 -32.25 5.17
N ILE A 165 22.97 -31.84 4.57
CA ILE A 165 24.24 -32.50 4.84
C ILE A 165 24.44 -32.36 6.35
N ALA A 166 24.32 -33.47 7.08
CA ALA A 166 24.60 -33.50 8.51
C ALA A 166 25.98 -32.89 8.73
N THR A 167 26.04 -31.79 9.49
CA THR A 167 27.30 -31.32 10.08
C THR A 167 27.94 -32.54 10.75
N PRO A 168 29.19 -32.92 10.42
CA PRO A 168 29.78 -34.10 11.00
C PRO A 168 29.87 -33.92 12.51
N THR A 169 29.23 -34.85 13.24
CA THR A 169 29.43 -35.02 14.68
C THR A 169 30.93 -35.04 14.98
N PRO A 170 31.46 -34.16 15.84
CA PRO A 170 32.88 -34.17 16.14
C PRO A 170 33.25 -35.50 16.79
N THR A 171 34.22 -36.20 16.17
CA THR A 171 34.88 -37.37 16.72
C THR A 171 35.37 -37.08 18.13
N ALA A 172 34.96 -37.90 19.11
CA ALA A 172 35.44 -37.80 20.47
C ALA A 172 36.97 -37.93 20.50
N LEU A 173 37.64 -36.89 21.02
CA LEU A 173 39.09 -36.88 21.25
C LEU A 173 39.40 -37.76 22.48
N PRO A 174 40.49 -38.55 22.48
CA PRO A 174 40.85 -39.39 23.63
C PRO A 174 41.14 -38.53 24.88
N GLU A 175 40.72 -39.08 26.01
CA GLU A 175 40.77 -38.48 27.35
C GLU A 175 42.21 -38.18 27.78
N GLY A 176 42.55 -36.89 28.00
CA GLY A 176 43.85 -36.48 28.55
C GLY A 176 44.53 -35.22 27.98
N ALA A 177 43.85 -34.37 27.20
CA ALA A 177 44.38 -33.07 26.77
C ALA A 177 43.73 -31.89 27.53
N PRO A 178 44.46 -30.79 27.84
CA PRO A 178 43.92 -29.67 28.60
C PRO A 178 42.77 -28.99 27.87
N THR A 179 41.67 -28.79 28.59
CA THR A 179 40.45 -28.11 28.14
C THR A 179 40.76 -26.72 27.59
N PRO A 180 40.46 -26.39 26.32
CA PRO A 180 40.44 -25.00 25.88
C PRO A 180 39.26 -24.29 26.54
N THR A 181 39.55 -23.20 27.24
CA THR A 181 38.57 -22.26 27.80
C THR A 181 37.51 -21.91 26.75
N PRO A 182 36.20 -22.03 27.05
CA PRO A 182 35.15 -21.58 26.16
C PRO A 182 35.33 -20.09 25.85
N GLY A 183 35.64 -19.77 24.60
CA GLY A 183 35.56 -18.40 24.09
C GLY A 183 34.13 -17.89 24.23
N ALA A 184 34.00 -16.65 24.69
CA ALA A 184 32.72 -15.96 24.79
C ALA A 184 31.95 -16.04 23.45
N PRO A 185 30.62 -16.18 23.47
CA PRO A 185 29.83 -16.16 22.24
C PRO A 185 30.01 -14.80 21.56
N SER A 186 30.60 -14.81 20.37
CA SER A 186 30.57 -13.67 19.46
C SER A 186 29.12 -13.47 19.03
N SER A 187 28.43 -12.49 19.62
CA SER A 187 27.17 -11.99 19.12
C SER A 187 27.45 -11.24 17.81
N PHE A 188 27.40 -11.95 16.69
CA PHE A 188 27.15 -11.29 15.42
C PHE A 188 25.77 -10.62 15.52
N PRO A 189 25.60 -9.37 15.05
CA PRO A 189 24.27 -8.77 15.00
C PRO A 189 23.38 -9.67 14.15
N THR A 190 22.32 -10.19 14.75
CA THR A 190 21.21 -10.79 14.01
C THR A 190 20.76 -9.74 13.00
N SER A 191 20.81 -10.07 11.70
CA SER A 191 20.23 -9.21 10.67
C SER A 191 18.79 -8.91 11.07
N THR A 192 18.44 -7.63 11.16
CA THR A 192 17.03 -7.23 11.29
C THR A 192 16.27 -7.94 10.17
N PRO A 193 15.24 -8.75 10.48
CA PRO A 193 14.48 -9.43 9.44
C PRO A 193 13.89 -8.36 8.51
N THR A 194 14.20 -8.48 7.21
CA THR A 194 13.57 -7.63 6.20
C THR A 194 12.06 -7.87 6.26
N PRO A 195 11.24 -6.82 6.39
CA PRO A 195 9.80 -6.98 6.42
C PRO A 195 9.30 -7.71 5.16
N PRO A 196 8.28 -8.58 5.28
CA PRO A 196 7.71 -9.24 4.13
C PRO A 196 7.07 -8.22 3.17
N GLU A 197 7.41 -8.33 1.89
CA GLU A 197 6.94 -7.40 0.85
C GLU A 197 5.68 -7.88 0.12
N VAL A 198 5.33 -9.16 0.27
CA VAL A 198 4.26 -9.81 -0.49
C VAL A 198 3.40 -10.67 0.42
N LEU A 199 2.11 -10.70 0.18
CA LEU A 199 1.14 -11.57 0.82
C LEU A 199 0.44 -12.43 -0.24
N VAL A 200 0.33 -13.73 -0.01
CA VAL A 200 -0.48 -14.60 -0.86
C VAL A 200 -1.83 -14.81 -0.19
N VAL A 201 -2.89 -14.32 -0.81
CA VAL A 201 -4.24 -14.36 -0.26
C VAL A 201 -5.16 -15.17 -1.16
N ALA A 202 -5.95 -16.05 -0.53
CA ALA A 202 -6.97 -16.87 -1.16
C ALA A 202 -8.37 -16.32 -0.90
N LEU A 203 -9.12 -16.12 -1.98
CA LEU A 203 -10.52 -15.67 -1.98
C LEU A 203 -11.35 -16.52 -2.95
N GLN A 204 -12.67 -16.31 -2.97
CA GLN A 204 -13.53 -16.85 -4.03
C GLN A 204 -13.17 -16.21 -5.38
N PRO A 205 -13.36 -16.90 -6.53
CA PRO A 205 -12.95 -16.41 -7.84
C PRO A 205 -13.44 -15.00 -8.21
N GLN A 206 -14.69 -14.66 -7.85
CA GLN A 206 -15.24 -13.33 -8.12
C GLN A 206 -14.57 -12.23 -7.29
N GLN A 207 -14.31 -12.49 -6.00
CA GLN A 207 -13.60 -11.58 -5.12
C GLN A 207 -12.12 -11.46 -5.53
N GLN A 208 -11.54 -12.55 -6.03
CA GLN A 208 -10.19 -12.57 -6.55
C GLN A 208 -10.04 -11.68 -7.79
N LEU A 209 -11.03 -11.69 -8.69
CA LEU A 209 -11.05 -10.82 -9.86
C LEU A 209 -11.23 -9.35 -9.46
N LEU A 210 -12.07 -9.06 -8.45
CA LEU A 210 -12.21 -7.71 -7.90
C LEU A 210 -10.89 -7.19 -7.33
N LEU A 211 -10.20 -8.01 -6.53
CA LEU A 211 -8.88 -7.66 -5.98
C LEU A 211 -7.86 -7.45 -7.11
N ARG A 212 -7.88 -8.29 -8.16
CA ARG A 212 -7.01 -8.11 -9.33
C ARG A 212 -7.29 -6.78 -10.04
N TYR A 213 -8.56 -6.44 -10.24
CA TYR A 213 -8.95 -5.16 -10.84
C TYR A 213 -8.48 -3.99 -9.99
N ALA A 214 -8.67 -4.05 -8.66
CA ALA A 214 -8.22 -3.02 -7.72
C ALA A 214 -6.71 -2.76 -7.83
N LEU A 215 -5.91 -3.83 -7.93
CA LEU A 215 -4.46 -3.72 -8.11
C LEU A 215 -4.07 -3.08 -9.45
N GLU A 216 -4.78 -3.41 -10.53
CA GLU A 216 -4.50 -2.87 -11.87
C GLU A 216 -4.87 -1.39 -12.00
N VAL A 217 -5.94 -0.94 -11.32
CA VAL A 217 -6.34 0.48 -11.33
C VAL A 217 -5.60 1.32 -10.27
N GLY A 218 -4.71 0.71 -9.50
CA GLY A 218 -3.94 1.39 -8.45
C GLY A 218 -4.80 1.84 -7.27
N ALA A 219 -5.82 1.07 -6.90
CA ALA A 219 -6.60 1.30 -5.69
C ALA A 219 -5.69 1.19 -4.45
N ASP A 220 -6.03 1.94 -3.40
CA ASP A 220 -5.36 1.79 -2.12
C ASP A 220 -5.84 0.50 -1.45
N VAL A 221 -4.90 -0.31 -0.97
CA VAL A 221 -5.18 -1.64 -0.42
C VAL A 221 -4.59 -1.72 0.98
N ASP A 222 -5.45 -2.00 1.96
CA ASP A 222 -5.06 -2.25 3.34
C ASP A 222 -5.66 -3.56 3.85
N PHE A 223 -5.07 -4.11 4.90
CA PHE A 223 -5.45 -5.41 5.46
C PHE A 223 -5.78 -5.28 6.94
N ALA A 224 -6.97 -5.76 7.31
CA ALA A 224 -7.39 -5.88 8.70
C ALA A 224 -7.41 -7.35 9.13
N LEU A 225 -6.67 -7.68 10.18
CA LEU A 225 -6.63 -9.03 10.74
C LEU A 225 -7.94 -9.35 11.47
N ARG A 226 -8.52 -10.51 11.20
CA ARG A 226 -9.71 -11.00 11.90
C ARG A 226 -9.34 -11.67 13.22
N GLY A 227 -10.27 -11.59 14.18
CA GLY A 227 -10.16 -12.35 15.42
C GLY A 227 -10.14 -13.86 15.17
N ILE A 228 -9.48 -14.60 16.07
CA ILE A 228 -9.43 -16.07 15.98
C ILE A 228 -10.85 -16.65 15.96
N ASN A 229 -11.14 -17.51 14.97
CA ASN A 229 -12.46 -18.11 14.72
C ASN A 229 -13.59 -17.14 14.34
N ASP A 230 -13.30 -15.87 13.99
CA ASP A 230 -14.33 -14.95 13.49
C ASP A 230 -14.52 -15.05 11.96
N GLY A 231 -15.38 -15.98 11.56
CA GLY A 231 -15.84 -16.13 10.18
C GLY A 231 -17.13 -15.37 9.85
N GLN A 232 -17.62 -14.49 10.74
CA GLN A 232 -18.88 -13.77 10.50
C GLN A 232 -18.70 -12.73 9.39
N LEU A 233 -19.69 -12.63 8.51
CA LEU A 233 -19.71 -11.59 7.49
C LEU A 233 -20.56 -10.42 7.99
N TYR A 234 -19.99 -9.23 7.98
CA TYR A 234 -20.64 -8.01 8.44
C TYR A 234 -21.19 -7.23 7.24
N PRO A 235 -22.40 -6.67 7.32
CA PRO A 235 -22.80 -5.65 6.36
C PRO A 235 -21.92 -4.41 6.56
N VAL A 236 -21.27 -3.95 5.50
CA VAL A 236 -20.43 -2.75 5.52
C VAL A 236 -21.14 -1.65 4.74
N GLU A 237 -21.24 -0.47 5.36
CA GLU A 237 -21.75 0.74 4.73
C GLU A 237 -20.59 1.58 4.19
N ASN A 238 -20.83 2.30 3.10
CA ASN A 238 -19.83 3.22 2.54
C ASN A 238 -19.70 4.44 3.46
N VAL A 239 -18.45 4.82 3.76
CA VAL A 239 -18.13 5.99 4.59
C VAL A 239 -17.86 7.18 3.69
N ASP A 240 -18.73 8.19 3.71
CA ASP A 240 -18.55 9.48 3.05
C ASP A 240 -18.60 10.64 4.07
N LEU A 241 -18.37 11.88 3.62
CA LEU A 241 -18.43 13.04 4.51
C LEU A 241 -19.81 13.18 5.14
N ASN A 242 -20.89 12.92 4.40
CA ASN A 242 -22.25 13.00 4.93
C ASN A 242 -22.48 11.96 6.03
N PHE A 243 -21.98 10.74 5.85
CA PHE A 243 -21.97 9.70 6.88
C PHE A 243 -21.26 10.21 8.12
N LEU A 244 -20.08 10.82 8.01
CA LEU A 244 -19.37 11.36 9.18
C LEU A 244 -20.16 12.49 9.85
N LEU A 245 -20.70 13.45 9.09
CA LEU A 245 -21.47 14.55 9.63
C LEU A 245 -22.72 14.07 10.37
N GLN A 246 -23.46 13.12 9.78
CA GLN A 246 -24.67 12.56 10.36
C GLN A 246 -24.36 11.64 11.55
N ARG A 247 -23.39 10.73 11.40
CA ARG A 247 -23.04 9.72 12.41
C ARG A 247 -22.52 10.34 13.69
N PHE A 248 -21.75 11.43 13.56
CA PHE A 248 -21.15 12.16 14.69
C PHE A 248 -21.92 13.44 15.06
N ASN A 249 -23.04 13.71 14.39
CA ASN A 249 -23.84 14.93 14.58
C ASN A 249 -22.98 16.20 14.51
N ILE A 250 -22.07 16.26 13.54
CA ILE A 250 -21.22 17.41 13.27
C ILE A 250 -22.04 18.39 12.44
N GLU A 251 -22.38 19.53 13.03
CA GLU A 251 -22.97 20.65 12.31
C GLU A 251 -21.83 21.47 11.69
N ILE A 252 -21.92 21.75 10.39
CA ILE A 252 -20.95 22.62 9.71
C ILE A 252 -21.11 24.02 10.29
N PRO A 253 -20.07 24.60 10.93
CA PRO A 253 -20.18 25.93 11.49
C PRO A 253 -20.52 26.96 10.41
N PRO A 254 -21.35 27.98 10.73
CA PRO A 254 -21.58 29.07 9.81
C PRO A 254 -20.27 29.80 9.51
N ASP A 255 -20.13 30.35 8.31
CA ASP A 255 -18.96 31.14 7.94
C ASP A 255 -18.90 32.40 8.81
N PHE A 256 -17.88 32.48 9.68
CA PHE A 256 -17.67 33.61 10.57
C PHE A 256 -16.85 34.74 9.93
N GLY A 257 -16.42 34.61 8.66
CA GLY A 257 -15.60 35.61 7.95
C GLY A 257 -14.18 35.78 8.49
N TYR A 258 -13.87 35.12 9.61
CA TYR A 258 -12.59 35.15 10.29
C TYR A 258 -12.28 33.74 10.81
N THR A 259 -11.04 33.29 10.65
CA THR A 259 -10.55 32.02 11.20
C THR A 259 -9.43 32.31 12.21
N LEU A 260 -9.31 31.46 13.22
CA LEU A 260 -8.15 31.43 14.12
C LEU A 260 -7.23 30.32 13.62
N ASP A 261 -6.23 30.70 12.83
CA ASP A 261 -5.21 29.77 12.35
C ASP A 261 -4.09 29.64 13.40
N THR A 262 -3.67 28.41 13.70
CA THR A 262 -2.55 28.12 14.62
C THR A 262 -1.34 27.60 13.85
N ASN A 263 -1.10 28.13 12.65
CA ASN A 263 0.09 27.80 11.88
C ASN A 263 1.36 28.33 12.57
N TYR A 264 2.17 27.41 13.09
CA TYR A 264 3.52 27.69 13.56
C TYR A 264 4.48 27.71 12.37
N TYR A 265 4.99 28.88 12.00
CA TYR A 265 6.11 28.98 11.06
C TYR A 265 7.40 28.64 11.79
N ILE A 266 8.02 27.51 11.44
CA ILE A 266 9.41 27.24 11.83
C ILE A 266 10.29 28.17 10.97
N ILE A 267 10.73 29.27 11.57
CA ILE A 267 11.82 30.06 11.02
C ILE A 267 13.11 29.29 11.24
N THR A 268 13.58 28.56 10.23
CA THR A 268 14.98 28.13 10.20
C THR A 268 15.82 29.40 10.04
N PRO A 269 16.62 29.81 11.05
CA PRO A 269 17.49 30.95 10.86
C PRO A 269 18.44 30.62 9.69
N THR A 270 18.38 31.43 8.64
CA THR A 270 19.41 31.43 7.60
C THR A 270 20.76 31.49 8.31
N PRO A 271 21.67 30.53 8.09
CA PRO A 271 22.99 30.62 8.69
C PRO A 271 23.62 31.94 8.22
N THR A 272 23.91 32.82 9.18
CA THR A 272 24.67 34.04 8.95
C THR A 272 25.93 33.65 8.21
N GLY A 273 26.01 34.05 6.94
CA GLY A 273 27.14 33.76 6.07
C GLY A 273 28.44 34.11 6.78
N GLU A 274 29.35 33.15 6.77
CA GLU A 274 30.74 33.31 7.14
C GLU A 274 31.28 34.59 6.48
N ALA A 275 31.67 35.56 7.30
CA ALA A 275 32.29 36.78 6.84
C ALA A 275 33.58 36.39 6.09
N LEU A 276 33.62 36.65 4.78
CA LEU A 276 34.86 36.66 4.03
C LEU A 276 35.84 37.61 4.76
N PRO A 277 37.09 37.19 5.04
CA PRO A 277 38.03 38.05 5.73
C PRO A 277 38.37 39.27 4.87
N SER A 278 37.94 40.43 5.35
CA SER A 278 38.44 41.73 4.92
C SER A 278 39.88 41.87 5.44
N GLY A 279 40.85 41.84 4.50
CA GLY A 279 42.24 42.19 4.75
C GLY A 279 42.72 43.09 3.63
N GLY A 280 42.66 44.41 3.85
CA GLY A 280 43.26 45.42 2.97
C GLY A 280 44.71 45.72 3.35
N GLY A 281 45.50 46.18 2.38
CA GLY A 281 46.81 46.80 2.61
C GLY A 281 47.74 46.78 1.41
N GLU A 282 47.84 47.92 0.73
CA GLU A 282 48.71 48.24 -0.41
C GLU A 282 50.22 48.08 -0.14
N THR A 283 51.00 47.75 -1.17
CA THR A 283 52.26 48.41 -1.64
C THR A 283 52.58 47.76 -3.00
N GLY A 284 52.86 48.44 -4.11
CA GLY A 284 53.99 49.33 -4.37
C GLY A 284 54.51 48.97 -5.77
N ALA A 285 54.63 49.95 -6.65
CA ALA A 285 55.16 49.81 -8.01
C ALA A 285 56.65 49.49 -8.00
N ASP A 286 57.14 48.68 -8.96
CA ASP A 286 58.37 48.97 -9.70
C ASP A 286 58.51 48.11 -10.97
N SER A 287 58.98 48.79 -12.03
CA SER A 287 59.70 48.32 -13.23
C SER A 287 59.00 47.45 -14.28
#